data_AF-M0ZGJ9-F1
#
_entry.id   AF-M0ZGJ9-F1
#
_cell.length_a   1.000
_cell.length_b   1.000
_cell.length_c   1.000
_cell.angle_alpha   90.00
_cell.angle_beta   90.00
_cell.angle_gamma   90.00
#
_symmetry.space_group_name_H-M   'P 1'
#
loop_
_entity.id
_entity.type
_entity.pdbx_description
1 polymer ?
#
loop_
_entity_poly.entity_id
_entity_poly.type
_entity_poly.pdbx_seq_one_letter_code
_entity_poly.pdbx_strand_id
1 'polypeptide(L)'
;MVLAKDVSEFFPYAFQLLAQLVELNRPPVPQHYVQIFEILLLPESWKKSANVPALVRLLQAFLRKAPHELNQQGRLSNVLGIFNTLISSPSTDDQGFYVLNTVIENLGYDVLSPFMGHIWVSLFNRLQHGRTVKFLKNLVIFMSLFLVKHGLQNLVVSMNAVQKDVFQTIVEQFWVPNLKLITGSVELKLTSVASTKLICESSTLLDSKVRGKMLDSIVTLLSRPEEERVLDEPDVPDFGETVGYNATFVHLYNAGKKEEDPLKEVNDPKQYLVASLANLAALSPGTYPQLIRENLEPANQTALLQLCSSYNLSIV
;
A
#
# COMPACT_ATOMS: atom_id res chain seq x y z
N MET A 1 -35.60 -4.01 -2.75
CA MET A 1 -35.58 -4.70 -4.07
C MET A 1 -35.05 -3.74 -5.13
N VAL A 2 -33.77 -3.36 -5.02
CA VAL A 2 -33.07 -2.43 -5.93
C VAL A 2 -32.24 -3.22 -6.94
N LEU A 3 -31.45 -4.17 -6.45
CA LEU A 3 -30.65 -5.09 -7.27
C LEU A 3 -31.53 -5.95 -8.19
N ALA A 4 -32.66 -6.45 -7.70
CA ALA A 4 -33.56 -7.31 -8.48
C ALA A 4 -34.39 -6.55 -9.54
N LYS A 5 -34.46 -5.21 -9.44
CA LYS A 5 -35.17 -4.35 -10.39
C LYS A 5 -34.22 -3.66 -11.37
N ASP A 6 -32.94 -4.03 -11.35
CA ASP A 6 -31.85 -3.47 -12.16
C ASP A 6 -31.80 -1.93 -12.18
N VAL A 7 -32.13 -1.29 -11.05
CA VAL A 7 -32.08 0.18 -10.94
C VAL A 7 -30.64 0.59 -10.68
N SER A 8 -29.86 0.65 -11.77
CA SER A 8 -28.40 0.76 -11.73
C SER A 8 -27.88 2.02 -11.03
N GLU A 9 -28.68 3.09 -10.98
CA GLU A 9 -28.35 4.35 -10.31
C GLU A 9 -28.14 4.20 -8.80
N PHE A 10 -28.77 3.19 -8.19
CA PHE A 10 -28.67 2.95 -6.75
C PHE A 10 -27.66 1.86 -6.37
N PHE A 11 -27.02 1.22 -7.35
CA PHE A 11 -26.09 0.12 -7.10
C PHE A 11 -24.90 0.52 -6.23
N PRO A 12 -24.21 1.66 -6.46
CA PRO A 12 -23.08 2.06 -5.62
C PRO A 12 -23.46 2.23 -4.15
N TYR A 13 -24.65 2.77 -3.88
CA TYR A 13 -25.15 2.95 -2.51
C TYR A 13 -25.54 1.62 -1.86
N ALA A 14 -26.20 0.74 -2.61
CA ALA A 14 -26.55 -0.60 -2.15
C ALA A 14 -25.31 -1.41 -1.76
N PHE A 15 -24.22 -1.33 -2.54
CA PHE A 15 -22.96 -2.00 -2.23
C PHE A 15 -22.26 -1.40 -1.00
N GLN A 16 -22.27 -0.08 -0.83
CA GLN A 16 -21.72 0.57 0.37
C GLN A 16 -22.47 0.14 1.64
N LEU A 17 -23.80 0.11 1.60
CA LEU A 17 -24.61 -0.37 2.73
C LEU A 17 -24.36 -1.86 3.02
N LEU A 18 -24.25 -2.67 1.97
CA LEU A 18 -23.95 -4.10 2.14
C LEU A 18 -22.57 -4.31 2.77
N ALA A 19 -21.57 -3.51 2.40
CA ALA A 19 -20.24 -3.55 2.98
C ALA A 19 -20.30 -3.31 4.50
N GLN A 20 -21.06 -2.29 4.91
CA GLN A 20 -21.27 -1.98 6.33
C GLN A 20 -22.01 -3.11 7.06
N LEU A 21 -23.02 -3.73 6.44
CA LEU A 21 -23.71 -4.88 7.02
C LEU A 21 -22.77 -6.07 7.21
N VAL A 22 -21.91 -6.37 6.24
CA VAL A 22 -20.89 -7.44 6.36
C VAL A 22 -19.93 -7.13 7.52
N GLU A 23 -19.49 -5.89 7.66
CA GLU A 23 -18.59 -5.48 8.75
C GLU A 23 -19.22 -5.62 10.14
N LEU A 24 -20.54 -5.38 10.26
CA LEU A 24 -21.28 -5.50 11.51
C LEU A 24 -21.59 -6.95 11.91
N ASN A 25 -21.49 -7.91 10.99
CA ASN A 25 -21.74 -9.31 11.31
C ASN A 25 -20.69 -9.87 12.30
N ARG A 26 -21.00 -10.96 12.99
CA ARG A 26 -20.00 -11.73 13.76
C ARG A 26 -19.60 -12.95 12.94
N PRO A 27 -18.31 -13.31 12.84
CA PRO A 27 -17.92 -14.55 12.18
C PRO A 27 -18.57 -15.78 12.87
N PRO A 28 -18.98 -16.82 12.12
CA PRO A 28 -18.87 -16.95 10.67
C PRO A 28 -19.90 -16.09 9.92
N VAL A 29 -19.52 -15.63 8.72
CA VAL A 29 -20.40 -14.82 7.86
C VAL A 29 -21.58 -15.69 7.39
N PRO A 30 -22.84 -15.23 7.51
CA PRO A 30 -24.00 -16.01 7.07
C PRO A 30 -23.95 -16.41 5.59
N GLN A 31 -24.48 -17.60 5.26
CA GLN A 31 -24.37 -18.20 3.92
C GLN A 31 -24.89 -17.33 2.77
N HIS A 32 -25.94 -16.53 3.02
CA HIS A 32 -26.46 -15.63 1.99
C HIS A 32 -25.47 -14.52 1.62
N TYR A 33 -24.63 -14.06 2.56
CA TYR A 33 -23.55 -13.12 2.25
C TYR A 33 -22.43 -13.81 1.46
N VAL A 34 -22.16 -15.10 1.71
CA VAL A 34 -21.20 -15.89 0.91
C VAL A 34 -21.66 -16.03 -0.54
N GLN A 35 -22.95 -16.25 -0.79
CA GLN A 35 -23.51 -16.26 -2.15
C GLN A 35 -23.34 -14.90 -2.84
N ILE A 36 -23.53 -13.79 -2.13
CA ILE A 36 -23.28 -12.46 -2.68
C ILE A 36 -21.78 -12.27 -3.00
N PHE A 37 -20.91 -12.78 -2.13
CA PHE A 37 -19.47 -12.77 -2.37
C PHE A 37 -19.10 -13.55 -3.64
N GLU A 38 -19.68 -14.74 -3.87
CA GLU A 38 -19.45 -15.51 -5.09
C GLU A 38 -19.88 -14.76 -6.35
N ILE A 39 -21.03 -14.06 -6.30
CA ILE A 39 -21.49 -13.21 -7.40
C ILE A 39 -20.50 -12.06 -7.64
N LEU A 40 -20.01 -11.42 -6.57
CA LEU A 40 -19.03 -10.32 -6.65
C LEU A 40 -17.72 -10.74 -7.31
N LEU A 41 -17.33 -12.02 -7.21
CA LEU A 41 -16.12 -12.55 -7.83
C LEU A 41 -16.26 -12.78 -9.34
N LEU A 42 -17.47 -12.65 -9.91
CA LEU A 42 -17.70 -12.82 -11.35
C LEU A 42 -17.23 -11.56 -12.11
N PRO A 43 -16.52 -11.70 -13.25
CA PRO A 43 -16.08 -10.56 -14.06
C PRO A 43 -17.21 -9.63 -14.49
N GLU A 44 -18.41 -10.18 -14.70
CA GLU A 44 -19.62 -9.44 -15.08
C GLU A 44 -20.00 -8.33 -14.09
N SER A 45 -19.74 -8.52 -12.80
CA SER A 45 -20.02 -7.51 -11.77
C SER A 45 -19.19 -6.25 -11.90
N TRP A 46 -18.05 -6.32 -12.59
CA TRP A 46 -17.05 -5.25 -12.66
C TRP A 46 -17.10 -4.43 -13.96
N LYS A 47 -18.07 -4.69 -14.84
CA LYS A 47 -18.18 -4.02 -16.16
C LYS A 47 -18.53 -2.54 -16.10
N LYS A 48 -19.24 -2.10 -15.04
CA LYS A 48 -19.68 -0.70 -14.88
C LYS A 48 -18.67 0.05 -14.02
N SER A 49 -17.84 0.91 -14.63
CA SER A 49 -16.78 1.70 -13.98
C SER A 49 -17.28 2.48 -12.75
N ALA A 50 -18.46 3.09 -12.85
CA ALA A 50 -19.10 3.84 -11.77
C ALA A 50 -19.37 3.02 -10.49
N ASN A 51 -19.47 1.68 -10.59
CA ASN A 51 -19.68 0.80 -9.44
C ASN A 51 -18.37 0.34 -8.79
N VAL A 52 -17.22 0.47 -9.47
CA VAL A 52 -15.95 -0.12 -9.05
C VAL A 52 -15.56 0.30 -7.63
N PRO A 53 -15.59 1.58 -7.22
CA PRO A 53 -15.22 1.96 -5.86
C PRO A 53 -16.09 1.30 -4.77
N ALA A 54 -17.40 1.17 -5.04
CA ALA A 54 -18.35 0.54 -4.12
C ALA A 54 -18.14 -0.99 -4.03
N LEU A 55 -17.85 -1.63 -5.16
CA LEU A 55 -17.56 -3.06 -5.24
C LEU A 55 -16.25 -3.39 -4.53
N VAL A 56 -15.22 -2.55 -4.68
CA VAL A 56 -13.95 -2.69 -3.95
C VAL A 56 -14.18 -2.57 -2.46
N ARG A 57 -14.97 -1.57 -2.02
CA ARG A 57 -15.32 -1.39 -0.61
C ARG A 57 -16.02 -2.62 -0.02
N LEU A 58 -16.94 -3.22 -0.76
CA LEU A 58 -17.65 -4.44 -0.38
C LEU A 58 -16.71 -5.66 -0.37
N LEU A 59 -15.86 -5.79 -1.40
CA LEU A 59 -14.86 -6.84 -1.47
C LEU A 59 -13.95 -6.79 -0.25
N GLN A 60 -13.39 -5.62 0.08
CA GLN A 60 -12.56 -5.44 1.26
C GLN A 60 -13.28 -5.83 2.56
N ALA A 61 -14.57 -5.52 2.70
CA ALA A 61 -15.35 -5.93 3.88
C ALA A 61 -15.41 -7.46 4.01
N PHE A 62 -15.64 -8.19 2.91
CA PHE A 62 -15.59 -9.65 2.90
C PHE A 62 -14.20 -10.20 3.24
N LEU A 63 -13.15 -9.65 2.61
CA LEU A 63 -11.76 -10.08 2.81
C LEU A 63 -11.33 -9.95 4.28
N ARG A 64 -11.72 -8.86 4.96
CA ARG A 64 -11.42 -8.67 6.40
C ARG A 64 -12.26 -9.56 7.30
N LYS A 65 -13.53 -9.79 6.95
CA LYS A 65 -14.46 -10.47 7.85
C LYS A 65 -14.35 -11.99 7.81
N ALA A 66 -13.96 -12.54 6.67
CA ALA A 66 -13.85 -13.97 6.46
C ALA A 66 -12.63 -14.33 5.61
N PRO A 67 -11.40 -14.04 6.08
CA PRO A 67 -10.18 -14.30 5.30
C PRO A 67 -10.02 -15.78 4.94
N HIS A 68 -10.45 -16.70 5.81
CA HIS A 68 -10.39 -18.14 5.54
C HIS A 68 -11.27 -18.60 4.38
N GLU A 69 -12.32 -17.86 4.03
CA GLU A 69 -13.19 -18.17 2.89
C GLU A 69 -12.45 -18.00 1.55
N LEU A 70 -11.33 -17.25 1.52
CA LEU A 70 -10.53 -17.03 0.32
C LEU A 70 -9.72 -18.25 -0.10
N ASN A 71 -9.38 -19.11 0.86
CA ASN A 71 -8.58 -20.30 0.64
C ASN A 71 -9.40 -21.43 0.01
N GLN A 72 -10.71 -21.24 -0.12
CA GLN A 72 -11.63 -22.23 -0.64
C GLN A 72 -11.91 -21.98 -2.12
N GLN A 73 -12.06 -23.07 -2.88
CA GLN A 73 -12.69 -23.06 -4.21
C GLN A 73 -12.07 -22.07 -5.22
N GLY A 74 -10.77 -21.74 -5.10
CA GLY A 74 -10.10 -20.81 -6.01
C GLY A 74 -10.52 -19.35 -5.88
N ARG A 75 -11.21 -18.97 -4.80
CA ARG A 75 -11.70 -17.60 -4.59
C ARG A 75 -10.57 -16.57 -4.54
N LEU A 76 -9.44 -16.88 -3.92
CA LEU A 76 -8.26 -16.03 -3.95
C LEU A 76 -7.79 -15.74 -5.39
N SER A 77 -7.75 -16.76 -6.26
CA SER A 77 -7.40 -16.58 -7.67
C SER A 77 -8.35 -15.61 -8.38
N ASN A 78 -9.66 -15.69 -8.09
CA ASN A 78 -10.64 -14.76 -8.66
C ASN A 78 -10.43 -13.32 -8.15
N VAL A 79 -10.14 -13.15 -6.86
CA VAL A 79 -9.81 -11.84 -6.27
C VAL A 79 -8.56 -11.25 -6.93
N LEU A 80 -7.53 -12.07 -7.16
CA LEU A 80 -6.32 -11.63 -7.85
C LEU A 80 -6.56 -11.33 -9.33
N GLY A 81 -7.49 -12.04 -9.98
CA GLY A 81 -7.97 -11.70 -11.33
C GLY A 81 -8.64 -10.33 -11.40
N ILE A 82 -9.46 -9.99 -10.39
CA ILE A 82 -10.06 -8.65 -10.25
C ILE A 82 -8.96 -7.60 -10.06
N PHE A 83 -8.02 -7.83 -9.15
CA PHE A 83 -6.86 -6.94 -8.98
C PHE A 83 -6.14 -6.69 -10.31
N ASN A 84 -5.84 -7.74 -11.07
CA ASN A 84 -5.11 -7.62 -12.32
C ASN A 84 -5.87 -6.78 -13.38
N THR A 85 -7.20 -6.87 -13.38
CA THR A 85 -8.05 -6.01 -14.22
C THR A 85 -7.96 -4.55 -13.78
N LEU A 86 -8.08 -4.28 -12.47
CA LEU A 86 -8.09 -2.92 -11.93
C LEU A 86 -6.74 -2.21 -12.10
N ILE A 87 -5.63 -2.91 -11.89
CA ILE A 87 -4.29 -2.32 -11.98
C ILE A 87 -3.88 -1.98 -13.41
N SER A 88 -4.53 -2.58 -14.40
CA SER A 88 -4.23 -2.37 -15.82
C SER A 88 -4.66 -1.00 -16.33
N SER A 89 -5.54 -0.28 -15.63
CA SER A 89 -6.02 1.06 -16.01
C SER A 89 -5.60 2.14 -15.00
N PRO A 90 -5.12 3.32 -15.46
CA PRO A 90 -4.80 4.46 -14.58
C PRO A 90 -5.97 4.98 -13.73
N SER A 91 -7.20 4.86 -14.22
CA SER A 91 -8.40 5.33 -13.53
C SER A 91 -8.84 4.44 -12.38
N THR A 92 -8.36 3.19 -12.34
CA THR A 92 -8.76 2.17 -11.35
C THR A 92 -7.60 1.54 -10.61
N ASP A 93 -6.36 1.95 -10.87
CA ASP A 93 -5.18 1.32 -10.30
C ASP A 93 -5.11 1.46 -8.76
N ASP A 94 -5.57 2.59 -8.21
CA ASP A 94 -5.77 2.79 -6.77
C ASP A 94 -6.72 1.75 -6.16
N GLN A 95 -7.79 1.41 -6.87
CA GLN A 95 -8.74 0.39 -6.45
C GLN A 95 -8.10 -1.01 -6.45
N GLY A 96 -7.22 -1.30 -7.42
CA GLY A 96 -6.43 -2.53 -7.44
C GLY A 96 -5.52 -2.66 -6.21
N PHE A 97 -4.86 -1.57 -5.81
CA PHE A 97 -4.05 -1.54 -4.60
C PHE A 97 -4.88 -1.70 -3.33
N TYR A 98 -6.10 -1.14 -3.26
CA TYR A 98 -6.99 -1.36 -2.13
C TYR A 98 -7.37 -2.83 -1.94
N VAL A 99 -7.60 -3.57 -3.03
CA VAL A 99 -7.82 -5.02 -2.98
C VAL A 99 -6.57 -5.73 -2.49
N LEU A 100 -5.41 -5.48 -3.12
CA LEU A 100 -4.14 -6.12 -2.74
C LEU A 100 -3.74 -5.86 -1.29
N ASN A 101 -3.80 -4.61 -0.83
CA ASN A 101 -3.43 -4.25 0.54
C ASN A 101 -4.29 -5.03 1.53
N THR A 102 -5.58 -5.24 1.24
CA THR A 102 -6.47 -6.01 2.12
C THR A 102 -6.12 -7.50 2.10
N VAL A 103 -5.77 -8.05 0.94
CA VAL A 103 -5.29 -9.44 0.83
C VAL A 103 -4.00 -9.65 1.64
N ILE A 104 -3.02 -8.77 1.46
CA ILE A 104 -1.72 -8.83 2.17
C ILE A 104 -1.88 -8.64 3.68
N GLU A 105 -2.82 -7.80 4.11
CA GLU A 105 -3.06 -7.52 5.53
C GLU A 105 -3.72 -8.70 6.26
N ASN A 106 -4.56 -9.48 5.58
CA ASN A 106 -5.44 -10.46 6.22
C ASN A 106 -5.04 -11.93 5.98
N LEU A 107 -4.13 -12.21 5.04
CA LEU A 107 -3.67 -13.57 4.75
C LEU A 107 -2.22 -13.79 5.17
N GLY A 108 -1.92 -14.99 5.67
CA GLY A 108 -0.55 -15.43 5.96
C GLY A 108 0.27 -15.66 4.68
N TYR A 109 1.59 -15.50 4.80
CA TYR A 109 2.49 -15.65 3.64
C TYR A 109 2.47 -17.07 3.05
N ASP A 110 2.20 -18.10 3.86
CA ASP A 110 2.03 -19.49 3.42
C ASP A 110 0.99 -19.62 2.31
N VAL A 111 -0.15 -18.92 2.46
CA VAL A 111 -1.23 -18.87 1.47
C VAL A 111 -0.86 -18.00 0.27
N LEU A 112 -0.18 -16.87 0.51
CA LEU A 112 0.13 -15.88 -0.52
C LEU A 112 1.28 -16.29 -1.44
N SER A 113 2.24 -17.05 -0.91
CA SER A 113 3.50 -17.37 -1.60
C SER A 113 3.34 -17.90 -3.03
N PRO A 114 2.37 -18.77 -3.37
CA PRO A 114 2.21 -19.28 -4.75
C PRO A 114 1.76 -18.20 -5.74
N PHE A 115 1.17 -17.11 -5.25
CA PHE A 115 0.59 -16.05 -6.08
C PHE A 115 1.49 -14.82 -6.22
N MET A 116 2.46 -14.65 -5.33
CA MET A 116 3.28 -13.43 -5.28
C MET A 116 4.04 -13.17 -6.58
N GLY A 117 4.54 -14.20 -7.26
CA GLY A 117 5.21 -14.04 -8.56
C GLY A 117 4.30 -13.36 -9.59
N HIS A 118 3.04 -13.80 -9.68
CA HIS A 118 2.06 -13.20 -10.59
C HIS A 118 1.70 -11.76 -10.20
N ILE A 119 1.56 -11.49 -8.90
CA ILE A 119 1.29 -10.14 -8.39
C ILE A 119 2.43 -9.18 -8.78
N TRP A 120 3.69 -9.59 -8.54
CA TRP A 120 4.86 -8.80 -8.91
C TRP A 120 4.97 -8.58 -10.42
N VAL A 121 4.75 -9.61 -11.23
CA VAL A 121 4.75 -9.47 -12.70
C VAL A 121 3.72 -8.43 -13.16
N SER A 122 2.51 -8.46 -12.60
CA SER A 122 1.46 -7.49 -12.93
C SER A 122 1.86 -6.06 -12.56
N LEU A 123 2.36 -5.87 -11.34
CA LEU A 123 2.82 -4.55 -10.86
C LEU A 123 4.02 -4.03 -11.65
N PHE A 124 5.00 -4.87 -11.98
CA PHE A 124 6.18 -4.47 -12.74
C PHE A 124 5.85 -4.18 -14.20
N ASN A 125 4.92 -4.93 -14.80
CA ASN A 125 4.43 -4.61 -16.14
C ASN A 125 3.78 -3.22 -16.16
N ARG A 126 2.93 -2.92 -15.17
CA ARG A 126 2.31 -1.59 -15.02
C ARG A 126 3.32 -0.48 -14.73
N LEU A 127 4.37 -0.79 -13.95
CA LEU A 127 5.46 0.14 -13.66
C LEU A 127 6.27 0.51 -14.92
N GLN A 128 6.47 -0.45 -15.81
CA GLN A 128 7.11 -0.24 -17.11
C GLN A 128 6.17 0.49 -18.07
N HIS A 129 4.88 0.14 -18.07
CA HIS A 129 3.89 0.61 -19.03
C HIS A 129 2.80 1.46 -18.37
N GLY A 130 2.96 2.79 -18.48
CA GLY A 130 1.94 3.76 -18.08
C GLY A 130 1.90 4.09 -16.60
N ARG A 131 3.04 4.00 -15.90
CA ARG A 131 3.17 4.47 -14.50
C ARG A 131 2.73 5.93 -14.36
N THR A 132 2.06 6.21 -13.25
CA THR A 132 1.68 7.55 -12.79
C THR A 132 2.31 7.81 -11.42
N VAL A 133 2.38 9.06 -10.95
CA VAL A 133 2.86 9.35 -9.59
C VAL A 133 1.93 8.71 -8.54
N LYS A 134 0.61 8.73 -8.77
CA LYS A 134 -0.37 7.98 -7.97
C LYS A 134 -0.02 6.49 -7.87
N PHE A 135 0.27 5.83 -9.00
CA PHE A 135 0.68 4.43 -9.02
C PHE A 135 1.98 4.19 -8.22
N LEU A 136 2.98 5.05 -8.39
CA LEU A 136 4.27 4.92 -7.68
C LEU A 136 4.09 5.05 -6.16
N LYS A 137 3.28 6.01 -5.69
CA LYS A 137 2.94 6.16 -4.27
C LYS A 137 2.28 4.89 -3.73
N ASN A 138 1.29 4.37 -4.43
CA ASN A 138 0.59 3.15 -4.02
C ASN A 138 1.49 1.90 -4.05
N LEU A 139 2.42 1.80 -5.01
CA LEU A 139 3.39 0.72 -5.06
C LEU A 139 4.33 0.76 -3.84
N VAL A 140 4.81 1.95 -3.45
CA VAL A 140 5.63 2.12 -2.24
C VAL A 140 4.86 1.75 -0.98
N ILE A 141 3.59 2.15 -0.87
CA ILE A 141 2.71 1.78 0.24
C ILE A 141 2.52 0.26 0.30
N PHE A 142 2.25 -0.38 -0.84
CA PHE A 142 2.08 -1.83 -0.94
C PHE A 142 3.34 -2.59 -0.51
N MET A 143 4.51 -2.21 -1.03
CA MET A 143 5.78 -2.84 -0.63
C MET A 143 6.09 -2.62 0.84
N SER A 144 5.75 -1.44 1.38
CA SER A 144 5.90 -1.12 2.81
C SER A 144 5.00 -2.00 3.68
N LEU A 145 3.72 -2.15 3.31
CA LEU A 145 2.77 -3.04 3.98
C LEU A 145 3.25 -4.48 3.95
N PHE A 146 3.69 -4.95 2.78
CA PHE A 146 4.20 -6.30 2.60
C PHE A 146 5.43 -6.54 3.51
N LEU A 147 6.39 -5.60 3.54
CA LEU A 147 7.58 -5.71 4.38
C LEU A 147 7.21 -5.81 5.86
N VAL A 148 6.27 -4.98 6.32
CA VAL A 148 5.82 -4.97 7.72
C VAL A 148 5.11 -6.27 8.10
N LYS A 149 4.21 -6.77 7.24
CA LYS A 149 3.39 -7.95 7.53
C LYS A 149 4.11 -9.27 7.32
N HIS A 150 4.89 -9.38 6.24
CA HIS A 150 5.49 -10.65 5.79
C HIS A 150 7.02 -10.68 5.89
N GLY A 151 7.65 -9.56 6.23
CA GLY A 151 9.09 -9.47 6.47
C GLY A 151 9.93 -9.21 5.22
N LEU A 152 11.14 -8.70 5.44
CA LEU A 152 12.08 -8.33 4.39
C LEU A 152 12.50 -9.52 3.52
N GLN A 153 12.80 -10.68 4.13
CA GLN A 153 13.26 -11.85 3.39
C GLN A 153 12.25 -12.31 2.34
N ASN A 154 10.96 -12.37 2.72
CA ASN A 154 9.89 -12.78 1.81
C ASN A 154 9.69 -11.76 0.68
N LEU A 155 9.86 -10.46 0.97
CA LEU A 155 9.77 -9.41 -0.04
C LEU A 155 10.88 -9.58 -1.09
N VAL A 156 12.13 -9.70 -0.63
CA VAL A 156 13.30 -9.83 -1.50
C VAL A 156 13.22 -11.11 -2.34
N VAL A 157 12.96 -12.25 -1.70
CA VAL A 157 12.88 -13.55 -2.38
C VAL A 157 11.77 -13.57 -3.43
N SER A 158 10.57 -13.08 -3.08
CA SER A 158 9.45 -13.12 -4.02
C SER A 158 9.62 -12.16 -5.20
N MET A 159 10.21 -10.97 -5.01
CA MET A 159 10.53 -10.06 -6.11
C MET A 159 11.64 -10.63 -7.00
N ASN A 160 12.72 -11.14 -6.40
CA ASN A 160 13.85 -11.68 -7.15
C ASN A 160 13.54 -13.00 -7.88
N ALA A 161 12.47 -13.69 -7.49
CA ALA A 161 11.94 -14.84 -8.23
C ALA A 161 11.34 -14.45 -9.59
N VAL A 162 10.87 -13.20 -9.76
CA VAL A 162 10.40 -12.70 -11.07
C VAL A 162 11.56 -12.34 -11.97
N GLN A 163 12.53 -11.61 -11.44
CA GLN A 163 13.75 -11.24 -12.14
C GLN A 163 14.88 -11.14 -11.13
N LYS A 164 16.00 -11.79 -11.42
CA LYS A 164 17.18 -11.79 -10.55
C LYS A 164 17.62 -10.35 -10.25
N ASP A 165 17.86 -10.07 -8.97
CA ASP A 165 18.36 -8.78 -8.44
C ASP A 165 17.45 -7.57 -8.71
N VAL A 166 16.18 -7.79 -9.08
CA VAL A 166 15.22 -6.72 -9.37
C VAL A 166 14.90 -5.88 -8.13
N PHE A 167 14.93 -6.48 -6.94
CA PHE A 167 14.63 -5.79 -5.68
C PHE A 167 15.47 -4.51 -5.50
N GLN A 168 16.79 -4.61 -5.69
CA GLN A 168 17.69 -3.47 -5.51
C GLN A 168 17.38 -2.35 -6.50
N THR A 169 17.12 -2.71 -7.77
CA THR A 169 16.73 -1.76 -8.82
C THR A 169 15.43 -1.06 -8.46
N ILE A 170 14.44 -1.80 -7.95
CA ILE A 170 13.14 -1.24 -7.57
C ILE A 170 13.27 -0.27 -6.39
N VAL A 171 14.06 -0.63 -5.38
CA VAL A 171 14.30 0.25 -4.22
C VAL A 171 14.99 1.54 -4.67
N GLU A 172 16.07 1.44 -5.44
CA GLU A 172 16.86 2.60 -5.83
C GLU A 172 16.11 3.54 -6.79
N GLN A 173 15.44 2.99 -7.80
CA GLN A 173 14.81 3.79 -8.86
C GLN A 173 13.39 4.25 -8.54
N PHE A 174 12.66 3.52 -7.69
CA PHE A 174 11.24 3.79 -7.45
C PHE A 174 10.92 4.01 -5.98
N TRP A 175 11.39 3.19 -5.05
CA TRP A 175 11.02 3.37 -3.64
C TRP A 175 11.62 4.66 -3.06
N VAL A 176 12.94 4.78 -3.08
CA VAL A 176 13.66 5.92 -2.51
C VAL A 176 13.15 7.27 -3.03
N PRO A 177 13.10 7.53 -4.35
CA PRO A 177 12.71 8.85 -4.84
C PRO A 177 11.24 9.22 -4.61
N ASN A 178 10.35 8.22 -4.51
CA ASN A 178 8.90 8.45 -4.33
C ASN A 178 8.47 8.42 -2.87
N LEU A 179 9.33 8.00 -1.94
CA LEU A 179 9.01 7.96 -0.50
C LEU A 179 8.61 9.33 0.04
N LYS A 180 9.31 10.39 -0.38
CA LYS A 180 9.00 11.77 0.04
C LYS A 180 7.66 12.30 -0.48
N LEU A 181 7.06 11.64 -1.49
CA LEU A 181 5.78 12.04 -2.10
C LEU A 181 4.57 11.39 -1.41
N ILE A 182 4.79 10.54 -0.40
CA ILE A 182 3.71 9.89 0.35
C ILE A 182 2.93 10.95 1.14
N THR A 183 1.61 10.80 1.09
CA THR A 183 0.61 11.69 1.69
C THR A 183 -0.32 10.87 2.56
N GLY A 184 -0.95 11.49 3.55
CA GLY A 184 -1.83 10.78 4.48
C GLY A 184 -1.09 10.23 5.71
N SER A 185 -1.75 10.31 6.86
CA SER A 185 -1.11 10.03 8.16
C SER A 185 -0.74 8.55 8.35
N VAL A 186 -1.61 7.63 7.92
CA VAL A 186 -1.41 6.18 8.04
C VAL A 186 -0.33 5.71 7.07
N GLU A 187 -0.39 6.17 5.82
CA GLU A 187 0.56 5.85 4.76
C GLU A 187 1.96 6.39 5.10
N LEU A 188 2.05 7.62 5.60
CA LEU A 188 3.31 8.22 6.04
C LEU A 188 3.93 7.39 7.17
N LYS A 189 3.14 7.03 8.19
CA LYS A 189 3.61 6.18 9.28
C LYS A 189 4.09 4.82 8.77
N LEU A 190 3.28 4.15 7.95
CA LEU A 190 3.61 2.85 7.39
C LEU A 190 4.91 2.87 6.59
N THR A 191 5.01 3.80 5.64
CA THR A 191 6.14 3.87 4.71
C THR A 191 7.43 4.33 5.39
N SER A 192 7.35 5.24 6.35
CA SER A 192 8.52 5.67 7.14
C SER A 192 9.06 4.55 8.05
N VAL A 193 8.18 3.83 8.76
CA VAL A 193 8.57 2.69 9.60
C VAL A 193 9.11 1.54 8.75
N ALA A 194 8.45 1.18 7.65
CA ALA A 194 8.91 0.12 6.76
C ALA A 194 10.27 0.45 6.12
N SER A 195 10.47 1.70 5.69
CA SER A 195 11.73 2.16 5.10
C SER A 195 12.86 2.21 6.14
N THR A 196 12.54 2.58 7.40
CA THR A 196 13.47 2.49 8.53
C THR A 196 13.88 1.05 8.78
N LYS A 197 12.90 0.14 8.87
CA LYS A 197 13.14 -1.29 9.06
C LYS A 197 14.00 -1.86 7.92
N LEU A 198 13.71 -1.46 6.68
CA LEU A 198 14.49 -1.83 5.51
C LEU A 198 15.96 -1.43 5.69
N ILE A 199 16.28 -0.15 5.92
CA ILE A 199 17.68 0.29 6.05
C ILE A 199 18.41 -0.34 7.23
N CYS A 200 17.69 -0.71 8.30
CA CYS A 200 18.25 -1.33 9.48
C CYS A 200 18.51 -2.85 9.33
N GLU A 201 17.63 -3.56 8.64
CA GLU A 201 17.72 -5.02 8.45
C GLU A 201 18.50 -5.41 7.19
N SER A 202 18.70 -4.49 6.24
CA SER A 202 19.29 -4.77 4.92
C SER A 202 20.79 -4.47 4.83
N SER A 203 21.57 -4.73 5.89
CA SER A 203 23.00 -4.34 5.96
C SER A 203 23.84 -4.87 4.79
N THR A 204 23.52 -6.05 4.27
CA THR A 204 24.19 -6.69 3.12
C THR A 204 23.47 -6.54 1.79
N LEU A 205 22.18 -6.14 1.80
CA LEU A 205 21.33 -6.12 0.61
C LEU A 205 21.30 -4.76 -0.09
N LEU A 206 21.46 -3.67 0.66
CA LEU A 206 21.49 -2.31 0.10
C LEU A 206 22.91 -1.74 0.15
N ASP A 207 23.32 -1.12 -0.96
CA ASP A 207 24.54 -0.35 -1.01
C ASP A 207 24.49 0.85 -0.03
N SER A 208 25.66 1.28 0.46
CA SER A 208 25.79 2.38 1.41
C SER A 208 25.14 3.68 0.89
N LYS A 209 25.30 3.96 -0.42
CA LYS A 209 24.72 5.16 -1.04
C LYS A 209 23.20 5.09 -1.11
N VAL A 210 22.64 3.92 -1.47
CA VAL A 210 21.18 3.71 -1.51
C VAL A 210 20.59 3.84 -0.11
N ARG A 211 21.26 3.28 0.91
CA ARG A 211 20.87 3.42 2.32
C ARG A 211 20.86 4.88 2.76
N GLY A 212 21.90 5.64 2.42
CA GLY A 212 21.99 7.07 2.71
C GLY A 212 20.87 7.89 2.07
N LYS A 213 20.61 7.67 0.78
CA LYS A 213 19.49 8.34 0.07
C LYS A 213 18.12 7.96 0.62
N MET A 214 17.95 6.70 1.03
CA MET A 214 16.72 6.25 1.68
C MET A 214 16.53 6.98 3.01
N LEU A 215 17.57 7.05 3.84
CA LEU A 215 17.54 7.80 5.10
C LEU A 215 17.19 9.27 4.88
N ASP A 216 17.79 9.92 3.89
CA ASP A 216 17.45 11.30 3.51
C ASP A 216 15.97 11.46 3.14
N SER A 217 15.42 10.50 2.40
CA SER A 217 14.00 10.50 2.00
C SER A 217 13.08 10.27 3.20
N ILE A 218 13.46 9.40 4.15
CA ILE A 218 12.72 9.18 5.40
C ILE A 218 12.70 10.47 6.24
N VAL A 219 13.85 11.12 6.42
CA VAL A 219 13.93 12.36 7.20
C VAL A 219 13.11 13.47 6.53
N THR A 220 13.19 13.59 5.20
CA THR A 220 12.35 14.53 4.45
C THR A 220 10.87 14.27 4.72
N LEU A 221 10.43 13.01 4.62
CA LEU A 221 9.03 12.61 4.82
C LEU A 221 8.54 12.91 6.25
N LEU A 222 9.39 12.75 7.27
CA LEU A 222 9.02 12.95 8.67
C LEU A 222 9.16 14.39 9.17
N SER A 223 10.06 15.16 8.57
CA SER A 223 10.41 16.51 9.04
C SER A 223 9.77 17.63 8.24
N ARG A 224 9.42 17.41 6.97
CA ARG A 224 8.80 18.45 6.12
C ARG A 224 7.28 18.25 6.02
N PRO A 225 6.49 19.33 6.07
CA PRO A 225 5.05 19.26 5.90
C PRO A 225 4.68 18.76 4.49
N GLU A 226 3.45 18.29 4.31
CA GLU A 226 3.02 17.65 3.07
C GLU A 226 3.05 18.61 1.87
N GLU A 227 2.66 19.86 2.11
CA GLU A 227 2.55 20.95 1.14
C GLU A 227 3.92 21.35 0.55
N GLU A 228 5.00 21.16 1.30
CA GLU A 228 6.36 21.43 0.82
C GLU A 228 6.96 20.28 0.00
N ARG A 229 6.38 19.07 0.12
CA ARG A 229 6.91 17.85 -0.49
C ARG A 229 6.24 17.48 -1.79
N VAL A 230 4.95 17.80 -1.92
CA VAL A 230 4.11 17.44 -3.07
C VAL A 230 3.92 18.69 -3.92
N LEU A 231 4.39 18.65 -5.16
CA LEU A 231 4.02 19.66 -6.14
C LEU A 231 2.57 19.39 -6.58
N ASP A 232 1.75 20.42 -6.71
CA ASP A 232 0.40 20.29 -7.28
C ASP A 232 0.50 19.67 -8.68
N GLU A 233 0.12 18.39 -8.79
CA GLU A 233 -0.06 17.78 -10.10
C GLU A 233 -1.38 18.30 -10.68
N PRO A 234 -1.40 18.83 -11.92
CA PRO A 234 -2.66 19.05 -12.59
C PRO A 234 -3.32 17.69 -12.77
N ASP A 235 -4.53 17.52 -12.22
CA ASP A 235 -5.40 16.38 -12.51
C ASP A 235 -5.45 16.21 -14.03
N VAL A 236 -4.79 15.17 -14.55
CA VAL A 236 -4.88 14.85 -15.98
C VAL A 236 -6.30 14.37 -16.20
N PRO A 237 -7.15 15.10 -16.95
CA PRO A 237 -8.51 14.65 -17.19
C PRO A 237 -8.43 13.36 -18.01
N ASP A 238 -8.95 12.28 -17.46
CA ASP A 238 -9.07 11.03 -18.19
C ASP A 238 -10.18 11.19 -19.25
N PHE A 239 -9.79 11.40 -20.50
CA PHE A 239 -10.70 11.43 -21.64
C PHE A 239 -11.11 10.01 -22.10
N GLY A 240 -10.81 8.98 -21.31
CA GLY A 240 -11.08 7.59 -21.59
C GLY A 240 -12.39 7.06 -21.02
N GLU A 241 -13.53 7.73 -21.21
CA GLU A 241 -14.83 7.06 -21.15
C GLU A 241 -15.91 7.85 -21.92
N THR A 242 -16.65 7.11 -22.75
CA THR A 242 -17.70 7.54 -23.67
C THR A 242 -18.64 8.62 -23.12
N VAL A 243 -18.98 9.60 -23.98
CA VAL A 243 -20.03 10.60 -23.78
C VAL A 243 -21.37 9.91 -23.51
N GLY A 244 -21.64 9.65 -22.24
CA GLY A 244 -22.86 9.08 -21.71
C GLY A 244 -23.02 9.58 -20.28
N TYR A 245 -24.25 9.77 -19.83
CA TYR A 245 -24.58 10.29 -18.50
C TYR A 245 -24.07 9.32 -17.41
N ASN A 246 -22.80 9.44 -17.03
CA ASN A 246 -22.20 8.67 -15.94
C ASN A 246 -22.59 9.34 -14.62
N ALA A 247 -23.46 8.68 -13.85
CA ALA A 247 -23.76 9.09 -12.49
C ALA A 247 -22.45 9.13 -11.68
N THR A 248 -22.06 10.32 -11.21
CA THR A 248 -20.86 10.52 -10.39
C THR A 248 -20.96 9.64 -9.15
N PHE A 249 -19.92 8.85 -8.86
CA PHE A 249 -19.89 8.03 -7.65
C PHE A 249 -19.91 8.93 -6.41
N VAL A 250 -20.82 8.65 -5.47
CA VAL A 250 -20.97 9.41 -4.21
C VAL A 250 -20.70 8.50 -3.02
N HIS A 251 -19.79 8.93 -2.15
CA HIS A 251 -19.53 8.28 -0.88
C HIS A 251 -20.65 8.56 0.13
N LEU A 252 -21.18 7.52 0.76
CA LEU A 252 -22.07 7.66 1.91
C LEU A 252 -21.23 8.04 3.14
N TYR A 253 -21.48 9.22 3.69
CA TYR A 253 -20.76 9.78 4.84
C TYR A 253 -20.66 8.80 6.03
N ASN A 254 -21.73 8.08 6.34
CA ASN A 254 -21.82 7.14 7.47
C ASN A 254 -21.40 5.69 7.13
N ALA A 255 -21.07 5.39 5.87
CA ALA A 255 -20.59 4.07 5.43
C ALA A 255 -19.10 4.12 5.01
N GLY A 256 -18.40 5.21 5.36
CA GLY A 256 -16.98 5.38 5.14
C GLY A 256 -16.16 4.22 5.72
N LYS A 257 -15.07 3.86 5.04
CA LYS A 257 -14.11 2.87 5.52
C LYS A 257 -13.44 3.41 6.79
N LYS A 258 -13.34 2.59 7.84
CA LYS A 258 -12.44 2.88 8.96
C LYS A 258 -11.04 2.51 8.52
N GLU A 259 -10.15 3.49 8.39
CA GLU A 259 -8.73 3.23 8.18
C GLU A 259 -8.17 2.58 9.44
N GLU A 260 -7.67 1.35 9.30
CA GLU A 260 -6.97 0.67 10.36
C GLU A 260 -5.47 0.86 10.18
N ASP A 261 -4.83 1.32 11.25
CA ASP A 261 -3.39 1.44 11.32
C ASP A 261 -2.76 0.04 11.39
N PRO A 262 -1.93 -0.35 10.41
CA PRO A 262 -1.30 -1.67 10.40
C PRO A 262 -0.18 -1.82 11.45
N LEU A 263 0.26 -0.71 12.08
CA LEU A 263 1.39 -0.59 13.00
C LEU A 263 0.96 -0.02 14.35
N LYS A 264 -0.02 -0.66 15.01
CA LYS A 264 -0.60 -0.18 16.29
C LYS A 264 0.43 -0.11 17.42
N GLU A 265 1.51 -0.87 17.31
CA GLU A 265 2.63 -0.94 18.24
C GLU A 265 3.60 0.26 18.15
N VAL A 266 3.61 0.99 17.03
CA VAL A 266 4.50 2.15 16.84
C VAL A 266 3.73 3.42 17.13
N ASN A 267 3.96 4.09 18.25
CA ASN A 267 3.23 5.34 18.55
C ASN A 267 3.71 6.52 17.68
N ASP A 268 5.03 6.68 17.57
CA ASP A 268 5.65 7.81 16.87
C ASP A 268 6.71 7.31 15.87
N PRO A 269 6.51 7.53 14.55
CA PRO A 269 7.47 7.10 13.54
C PRO A 269 8.82 7.83 13.65
N LYS A 270 8.85 9.06 14.19
CA LYS A 270 10.11 9.80 14.41
C LYS A 270 10.94 9.15 15.50
N GLN A 271 10.30 8.79 16.61
CA GLN A 271 10.95 8.05 17.69
C GLN A 271 11.46 6.70 17.19
N TYR A 272 10.65 5.97 16.40
CA TYR A 272 11.04 4.69 15.82
C TYR A 272 12.28 4.79 14.94
N LEU A 273 12.35 5.81 14.08
CA LEU A 273 13.53 6.09 13.25
C LEU A 273 14.78 6.26 14.10
N VAL A 274 14.76 7.21 15.04
CA VAL A 274 15.94 7.56 15.84
C VAL A 274 16.39 6.38 16.70
N ALA A 275 15.45 5.66 17.35
CA ALA A 275 15.77 4.50 18.17
C ALA A 275 16.40 3.36 17.34
N SER A 276 15.84 3.07 16.17
CA SER A 276 16.35 2.01 15.29
C SER A 276 17.75 2.35 14.77
N LEU A 277 18.00 3.61 14.39
CA LEU A 277 19.32 4.06 13.96
C LEU A 277 20.34 4.09 15.10
N ALA A 278 19.97 4.54 16.29
CA ALA A 278 20.87 4.56 17.45
C ALA A 278 21.31 3.15 17.84
N ASN A 279 20.38 2.19 17.88
CA ASN A 279 20.68 0.79 18.13
C ASN A 279 21.66 0.22 17.10
N LEU A 280 21.47 0.56 15.83
CA LEU A 280 22.31 0.07 14.75
C LEU A 280 23.68 0.75 14.71
N ALA A 281 23.76 2.05 15.02
CA ALA A 281 25.01 2.78 15.15
C ALA A 281 25.85 2.26 16.32
N ALA A 282 25.21 1.83 17.42
CA ALA A 282 25.90 1.17 18.53
C ALA A 282 26.52 -0.18 18.13
N LEU A 283 25.92 -0.90 17.19
CA LEU A 283 26.45 -2.18 16.67
C LEU A 283 27.60 -1.98 15.66
N SER A 284 27.63 -0.86 14.94
CA SER A 284 28.67 -0.54 13.95
C SER A 284 29.19 0.90 14.10
N PRO A 285 30.06 1.16 15.11
CA PRO A 285 30.58 2.50 15.38
C PRO A 285 31.30 3.10 14.17
N GLY A 286 31.02 4.36 13.87
CA GLY A 286 31.71 5.15 12.82
C GLY A 286 31.12 5.05 11.41
N THR A 287 30.34 4.02 11.08
CA THR A 287 29.74 3.87 9.73
C THR A 287 28.60 4.86 9.48
N TYR A 288 27.68 5.00 10.44
CA TYR A 288 26.47 5.83 10.28
C TYR A 288 26.75 7.34 10.27
N PRO A 289 27.67 7.87 11.11
CA PRO A 289 28.05 9.29 11.02
C PRO A 289 28.59 9.67 9.62
N GLN A 290 29.41 8.81 9.02
CA GLN A 290 29.94 9.04 7.67
C GLN A 290 28.82 8.96 6.61
N LEU A 291 27.97 7.95 6.69
CA LEU A 291 26.83 7.77 5.79
C LEU A 291 25.87 8.97 5.82
N ILE A 292 25.60 9.50 7.02
CA ILE A 292 24.78 10.70 7.23
C ILE A 292 25.41 11.91 6.53
N ARG A 293 26.70 12.15 6.79
CA ARG A 293 27.42 13.31 6.26
C ARG A 293 27.51 13.31 4.73
N GLU A 294 27.67 12.13 4.12
CA GLU A 294 27.89 11.99 2.67
C GLU A 294 26.60 12.00 1.84
N ASN A 295 25.47 11.58 2.41
CA ASN A 295 24.25 11.31 1.62
C ASN A 295 23.03 12.16 1.99
N LEU A 296 22.96 12.74 3.19
CA LEU A 296 21.81 13.56 3.59
C LEU A 296 22.00 15.02 3.20
N GLU A 297 20.91 15.68 2.81
CA GLU A 297 20.90 17.13 2.61
C GLU A 297 21.19 17.86 3.94
N PRO A 298 21.86 19.03 3.94
CA PRO A 298 22.20 19.75 5.18
C PRO A 298 20.99 20.06 6.08
N ALA A 299 19.84 20.36 5.47
CA ALA A 299 18.59 20.57 6.20
C ALA A 299 18.13 19.29 6.92
N ASN A 300 18.23 18.13 6.25
CA ASN A 300 17.86 16.83 6.81
C ASN A 300 18.88 16.35 7.86
N GLN A 301 20.17 16.66 7.71
CA GLN A 301 21.16 16.42 8.76
C GLN A 301 20.79 17.18 10.04
N THR A 302 20.44 18.46 9.91
CA THR A 302 20.02 19.30 11.03
C THR A 302 18.73 18.78 11.68
N ALA A 303 17.74 18.43 10.86
CA ALA A 303 16.48 17.86 11.34
C ALA A 303 16.69 16.53 12.09
N LEU A 304 17.53 15.64 11.57
CA LEU A 304 17.85 14.37 12.22
C LEU A 304 18.53 14.59 13.58
N LEU A 305 19.45 15.54 13.70
CA LEU A 305 20.08 15.91 14.97
C LEU A 305 19.07 16.48 15.99
N GLN A 306 18.12 17.30 15.51
CA GLN A 306 17.04 17.82 16.35
C GLN A 306 16.13 16.68 16.86
N LEU A 307 15.80 15.72 16.00
CA LEU A 307 15.04 14.52 16.40
C LEU A 307 15.82 13.67 17.42
N CYS A 308 17.13 13.48 17.22
CA CYS A 308 17.99 12.80 18.19
C CYS A 308 17.93 13.46 19.56
N SER A 309 18.04 14.80 19.58
CA SER A 309 17.98 15.60 20.80
C SER A 309 16.60 15.53 21.47
N SER A 310 15.50 15.56 20.71
CA SER A 310 14.14 15.52 21.27
C SER A 310 13.81 14.21 21.97
N TYR A 311 14.37 13.09 21.50
CA TYR A 311 14.15 11.76 22.09
C TYR A 311 15.29 11.29 23.00
N ASN A 312 16.30 12.13 23.28
CA ASN A 312 17.48 11.81 24.09
C ASN A 312 18.25 10.55 23.61
N LEU A 313 18.44 10.43 22.31
CA LEU A 313 19.16 9.31 21.68
C LEU A 313 20.34 9.83 20.87
N SER A 314 21.47 9.11 20.88
CA SER A 314 22.65 9.47 20.09
C SER A 314 22.90 8.44 18.99
N ILE A 315 23.06 8.93 17.76
CA ILE A 315 23.48 8.16 16.58
C ILE A 315 25.00 8.38 16.31
N VAL A 316 25.57 9.41 16.94
CA VAL A 316 26.99 9.82 16.87
C VAL A 316 27.63 9.70 18.25
#